data_AF-A0AAV0XGM3-F1
#
_entry.id   AF-A0AAV0XGM3-F1
#
_cell.length_a   1.000
_cell.length_b   1.000
_cell.length_c   1.000
_cell.angle_alpha   90.00
_cell.angle_beta   90.00
_cell.angle_gamma   90.00
#
_symmetry.space_group_name_H-M   'P 1'
#
loop_
_entity.id
_entity.type
_entity.pdbx_description
1 polymer ?
#
loop_
_entity_poly.entity_id
_entity_poly.type
_entity_poly.pdbx_seq_one_letter_code
_entity_poly.pdbx_strand_id
1 'polypeptide(L)'
;MLTKTKGCLQLVGVLISIWLGHVGSQAVVDNRCYLENGGSAESFFVSEDVPVGSIIGVLKINGDTSETGNINLSLKEVDSPVAILPGTKELSLTKLLDKEGISGPSSVYVNVICERKHTADPNFAIPVSIRVTDANDNAPIFVNAPYVLNISEVTVVGTRVLQGIKAVDADQLGPFSTVHYTVLPGPHSDFFVFVNGLEGTLVLRKALDYETLSNFTIGIRAQDQGNPPQYTDTVIFVNIIDADDQNPKFYDERYTATLPDSAVKGTKLRVFPREIAAYDQDLGINANIFYTLNSDTQDSRYFELDRVSGSVTVKRAIPEDDLLQPVTMVIRATQFDNADRYALATLAISRPGTSLRELQFLQDHYQAGVLENVPLESVLLTVITNKPKDKRLKYWLSNYTDIFSISINWRHRFEKTTGLRND
;
A
#
# COMPACT_ATOMS: atom_id res chain seq x y z
N MET A 1 18.94 81.15 68.14
CA MET A 1 19.09 81.34 69.61
C MET A 1 19.93 80.19 70.15
N LEU A 2 21.08 80.54 70.72
CA LEU A 2 21.91 79.77 71.66
C LEU A 2 22.48 78.41 71.22
N THR A 3 23.68 78.52 70.67
CA THR A 3 24.85 77.67 70.95
C THR A 3 25.19 77.60 72.45
N LYS A 4 25.71 76.44 72.90
CA LYS A 4 26.73 76.23 73.97
C LYS A 4 27.01 74.71 74.04
N THR A 5 28.06 74.12 73.45
CA THR A 5 29.52 74.12 73.72
C THR A 5 30.00 73.78 75.14
N LYS A 6 31.04 72.91 75.13
CA LYS A 6 32.07 72.57 76.13
C LYS A 6 31.76 71.37 77.04
N GLY A 7 32.65 70.41 77.26
CA GLY A 7 34.04 70.26 76.84
C GLY A 7 34.70 69.02 77.49
N CYS A 8 35.68 68.50 76.76
CA CYS A 8 36.81 67.61 77.09
C CYS A 8 37.10 67.25 78.56
N LEU A 9 37.43 65.96 78.83
CA LEU A 9 38.78 65.56 79.27
C LEU A 9 39.00 64.04 79.10
N GLN A 10 40.15 63.68 78.53
CA GLN A 10 40.69 62.31 78.43
C GLN A 10 41.07 61.75 79.80
N LEU A 11 40.84 60.45 79.99
CA LEU A 11 41.60 59.63 80.93
C LEU A 11 41.92 58.28 80.28
N VAL A 12 43.22 58.00 80.21
CA VAL A 12 43.87 56.80 79.71
C VAL A 12 43.69 55.69 80.75
N GLY A 13 43.42 54.45 80.30
CA GLY A 13 43.80 53.29 81.11
C GLY A 13 43.00 52.01 80.93
N VAL A 14 43.70 51.02 80.36
CA VAL A 14 43.66 49.58 80.68
C VAL A 14 42.56 48.73 80.03
N LEU A 15 42.97 48.02 78.97
CA LEU A 15 42.34 46.78 78.50
C LEU A 15 42.48 45.70 79.58
N ILE A 16 41.37 45.27 80.15
CA ILE A 16 41.26 44.02 80.89
C ILE A 16 40.41 43.08 80.05
N SER A 17 41.07 42.11 79.43
CA SER A 17 40.45 41.00 78.72
C SER A 17 39.77 40.09 79.74
N ILE A 18 38.45 40.17 79.85
CA ILE A 18 37.67 39.19 80.63
C ILE A 18 37.30 38.06 79.68
N TRP A 19 37.92 36.90 79.91
CA TRP A 19 37.55 35.63 79.29
C TRP A 19 36.18 35.21 79.85
N LEU A 20 35.11 35.50 79.10
CA LEU A 20 33.83 34.82 79.29
C LEU A 20 33.95 33.47 78.57
N GLY A 21 34.05 32.40 79.35
CA GLY A 21 34.03 31.04 78.85
C GLY A 21 32.84 30.85 77.93
N HIS A 22 33.12 30.62 76.65
CA HIS A 22 32.13 30.19 75.68
C HIS A 22 31.76 28.76 76.06
N VAL A 23 30.67 28.58 76.80
CA VAL A 23 29.98 27.29 76.83
C VAL A 23 29.46 27.12 75.41
N GLY A 24 30.20 26.35 74.61
CA GLY A 24 29.72 25.88 73.33
C GLY A 24 28.43 25.11 73.57
N SER A 25 27.31 25.75 73.28
CA SER A 25 26.08 25.05 72.96
C SER A 25 26.41 24.16 71.76
N GLN A 26 26.70 22.87 72.01
CA GLN A 26 26.63 21.87 70.96
C GLN A 26 25.25 22.05 70.33
N ALA A 27 25.23 22.48 69.07
CA ALA A 27 24.02 22.49 68.29
C ALA A 27 23.45 21.07 68.39
N VAL A 28 22.25 20.93 68.98
CA VAL A 28 21.53 19.67 68.93
C VAL A 28 21.29 19.41 67.46
N VAL A 29 22.08 18.50 66.87
CA VAL A 29 21.91 18.09 65.48
C VAL A 29 20.49 17.57 65.37
N ASP A 30 19.64 18.25 64.60
CA ASP A 30 18.26 17.82 64.39
C ASP A 30 18.28 16.45 63.69
N ASN A 31 18.13 15.41 64.50
CA ASN A 31 18.16 14.02 64.08
C ASN A 31 16.74 13.45 63.95
N ARG A 32 15.72 14.32 63.81
CA ARG A 32 14.34 13.88 63.58
C ARG A 32 14.20 13.39 62.14
N CYS A 33 13.52 12.26 61.97
CA CYS A 33 13.14 11.74 60.67
C CYS A 33 11.94 12.52 60.14
N TYR A 34 12.16 13.34 59.13
CA TYR A 34 11.10 14.00 58.36
C TYR A 34 11.61 14.28 56.94
N LEU A 35 10.68 14.48 56.01
CA LEU A 35 11.04 14.88 54.65
C LEU A 35 11.51 16.34 54.65
N GLU A 36 12.64 16.63 54.02
CA GLU A 36 13.27 17.96 53.98
C GLU A 36 12.33 19.04 53.41
N ASN A 37 11.37 18.65 52.58
CA ASN A 37 10.34 19.52 52.01
C ASN A 37 9.12 19.73 52.93
N GLY A 38 9.09 19.13 54.13
CA GLY A 38 7.96 19.17 55.07
C GLY A 38 6.73 18.35 54.65
N GLY A 39 6.84 17.56 53.59
CA GLY A 39 5.78 16.68 53.10
C GLY A 39 5.59 15.43 53.95
N SER A 40 4.55 14.65 53.62
CA SER A 40 4.23 13.37 54.27
C SER A 40 4.53 12.14 53.42
N ALA A 41 4.95 12.31 52.16
CA ALA A 41 5.30 11.24 51.23
C ALA A 41 6.28 11.75 50.16
N GLU A 42 7.00 10.83 49.54
CA GLU A 42 7.92 11.12 48.43
C GLU A 42 7.47 10.38 47.16
N SER A 43 7.72 10.98 46.00
CA SER A 43 7.33 10.39 44.72
C SER A 43 8.46 10.45 43.70
N PHE A 44 8.68 9.34 43.02
CA PHE A 44 9.65 9.22 41.93
C PHE A 44 8.94 8.83 40.64
N PHE A 45 9.50 9.25 39.51
CA PHE A 45 9.09 8.82 38.17
C PHE A 45 10.26 8.07 37.55
N VAL A 46 9.99 6.86 37.05
CA VAL A 46 11.02 5.97 36.51
C VAL A 46 10.48 5.35 35.24
N SER A 47 11.26 5.40 34.18
CA SER A 47 10.93 4.73 32.92
C SER A 47 11.12 3.23 33.06
N GLU A 48 10.27 2.42 32.44
CA GLU A 48 10.34 0.96 32.57
C GLU A 48 11.58 0.33 31.94
N ASP A 49 12.15 1.00 30.93
CA ASP A 49 13.39 0.62 30.24
C ASP A 49 14.66 0.84 31.09
N VAL A 50 14.52 1.38 32.30
CA VAL A 50 15.63 1.58 33.23
C VAL A 50 16.18 0.22 33.70
N PRO A 51 17.48 -0.07 33.51
CA PRO A 51 18.03 -1.37 33.86
C PRO A 51 18.14 -1.56 35.38
N VAL A 52 18.03 -2.82 35.80
CA VAL A 52 18.26 -3.23 37.20
C VAL A 52 19.65 -2.79 37.66
N GLY A 53 19.72 -2.27 38.89
CA GLY A 53 20.92 -1.69 39.50
C GLY A 53 21.01 -0.17 39.35
N SER A 54 20.17 0.45 38.51
CA SER A 54 20.16 1.91 38.33
C SER A 54 19.64 2.64 39.57
N ILE A 55 20.19 3.81 39.86
CA ILE A 55 19.69 4.71 40.90
C ILE A 55 18.50 5.47 40.34
N ILE A 56 17.33 5.31 40.97
CA ILE A 56 16.08 5.97 40.55
C ILE A 56 15.86 7.32 41.21
N GLY A 57 16.57 7.59 42.31
CA GLY A 57 16.50 8.87 43.01
C GLY A 57 17.17 8.85 44.37
N VAL A 58 17.23 10.03 45.01
CA VAL A 58 17.79 10.21 46.35
C VAL A 58 16.68 10.68 47.27
N LEU A 59 16.40 9.90 48.32
CA LEU A 59 15.41 10.21 49.34
C LEU A 59 15.76 11.51 50.07
N LYS A 60 14.82 12.46 50.08
CA LYS A 60 14.98 13.76 50.74
C LYS A 60 14.56 13.71 52.21
N ILE A 61 15.24 12.86 52.98
CA ILE A 61 14.98 12.63 54.41
C ILE A 61 16.05 13.32 55.25
N ASN A 62 15.66 14.09 56.27
CA ASN A 62 16.59 14.72 57.21
C ASN A 62 17.35 13.66 58.05
N GLY A 63 18.66 13.89 58.24
CA GLY A 63 19.58 12.99 58.96
C GLY A 63 20.72 12.46 58.09
N ASP A 64 21.76 11.90 58.70
CA ASP A 64 22.91 11.28 58.04
C ASP A 64 22.83 9.74 58.14
N THR A 65 22.90 9.07 56.99
CA THR A 65 22.83 7.60 56.86
C THR A 65 24.19 6.92 56.87
N SER A 66 25.29 7.68 56.89
CA SER A 66 26.65 7.14 56.91
C SER A 66 26.88 6.19 58.11
N GLU A 67 27.99 5.46 58.10
CA GLU A 67 28.34 4.56 59.22
C GLU A 67 28.34 5.32 60.57
N THR A 68 28.90 6.54 60.57
CA THR A 68 28.93 7.47 61.71
C THR A 68 27.70 8.38 61.81
N GLY A 69 26.74 8.21 60.91
CA GLY A 69 25.51 8.99 60.83
C GLY A 69 24.54 8.72 61.98
N ASN A 70 23.43 9.45 62.00
CA ASN A 70 22.46 9.47 63.09
C ASN A 70 21.12 8.80 62.75
N ILE A 71 20.91 8.35 61.52
CA ILE A 71 19.71 7.60 61.10
C ILE A 71 20.07 6.32 60.35
N ASN A 72 19.12 5.40 60.29
CA ASN A 72 19.16 4.21 59.45
C ASN A 72 17.87 4.15 58.62
N LEU A 73 18.00 3.80 57.34
CA LEU A 73 16.87 3.66 56.42
C LEU A 73 16.72 2.21 56.01
N SER A 74 15.49 1.71 56.05
CA SER A 74 15.16 0.36 55.58
C SER A 74 13.79 0.36 54.90
N LEU A 75 13.53 -0.62 54.04
CA LEU A 75 12.21 -0.81 53.46
C LEU A 75 11.41 -1.76 54.36
N LYS A 76 10.13 -1.45 54.56
CA LYS A 76 9.21 -2.33 55.28
C LYS A 76 8.89 -3.61 54.48
N GLU A 77 8.88 -3.50 53.15
CA GLU A 77 8.53 -4.55 52.21
C GLU A 77 9.73 -5.49 51.93
N VAL A 78 9.52 -6.80 52.09
CA VAL A 78 10.59 -7.82 52.06
C VAL A 78 11.00 -8.26 50.65
N ASP A 79 10.17 -8.00 49.63
CA ASP A 79 10.42 -8.38 48.22
C ASP A 79 10.10 -7.23 47.24
N SER A 80 10.63 -6.05 47.57
CA SER A 80 10.43 -4.83 46.80
C SER A 80 11.24 -4.81 45.49
N PRO A 81 10.69 -4.26 44.38
CA PRO A 81 11.43 -4.03 43.14
C PRO A 81 12.45 -2.88 43.26
N VAL A 82 12.55 -2.25 44.43
CA VAL A 82 13.58 -1.26 44.76
C VAL A 82 14.26 -1.59 46.08
N ALA A 83 15.51 -1.14 46.24
CA ALA A 83 16.28 -1.21 47.47
C ALA A 83 17.00 0.11 47.75
N ILE A 84 17.17 0.43 49.04
CA ILE A 84 17.99 1.57 49.46
C ILE A 84 19.45 1.10 49.51
N LEU A 85 20.34 1.81 48.83
CA LEU A 85 21.77 1.49 48.87
C LEU A 85 22.32 1.67 50.30
N PRO A 86 23.06 0.68 50.84
CA PRO A 86 23.52 0.73 52.23
C PRO A 86 24.35 1.98 52.54
N GLY A 87 24.03 2.64 53.65
CA GLY A 87 24.74 3.85 54.10
C GLY A 87 24.42 5.12 53.31
N THR A 88 23.59 5.04 52.26
CA THR A 88 23.19 6.19 51.44
C THR A 88 21.69 6.47 51.57
N LYS A 89 21.24 7.50 50.85
CA LYS A 89 19.81 7.80 50.65
C LYS A 89 19.36 7.47 49.23
N GLU A 90 20.18 6.75 48.47
CA GLU A 90 19.91 6.42 47.07
C GLU A 90 19.00 5.21 46.99
N LEU A 91 17.92 5.35 46.23
CA LEU A 91 17.01 4.28 45.90
C LEU A 91 17.45 3.67 44.57
N SER A 92 17.66 2.36 44.55
CA SER A 92 18.13 1.59 43.40
C SER A 92 17.07 0.58 42.96
N LEU A 93 17.02 0.30 41.66
CA LEU A 93 16.10 -0.67 41.09
C LEU A 93 16.67 -2.10 41.24
N THR A 94 15.88 -3.05 41.73
CA THR A 94 16.29 -4.46 41.94
C THR A 94 15.56 -5.45 41.04
N LYS A 95 14.42 -5.05 40.48
CA LYS A 95 13.64 -5.85 39.52
C LYS A 95 13.23 -4.98 38.34
N LEU A 96 13.01 -5.61 37.18
CA LEU A 96 12.46 -4.91 36.02
C LEU A 96 11.07 -4.34 36.36
N LEU A 97 10.80 -3.16 35.82
CA LEU A 97 9.48 -2.54 35.81
C LEU A 97 8.84 -2.80 34.45
N ASP A 98 7.52 -2.78 34.40
CA ASP A 98 6.77 -2.99 33.17
C ASP A 98 5.44 -2.26 33.33
N LYS A 99 5.20 -1.31 32.45
CA LYS A 99 4.05 -0.41 32.45
C LYS A 99 2.77 -1.16 32.09
N GLU A 100 2.85 -2.12 31.18
CA GLU A 100 1.78 -3.02 30.74
C GLU A 100 1.47 -4.07 31.80
N GLY A 101 2.45 -4.36 32.67
CA GLY A 101 2.31 -5.20 33.84
C GLY A 101 2.39 -6.70 33.55
N ILE A 102 2.99 -7.09 32.42
CA ILE A 102 3.08 -8.48 31.97
C ILE A 102 4.30 -9.18 32.59
N SER A 103 5.42 -8.50 32.63
CA SER A 103 6.75 -8.97 33.05
C SER A 103 7.26 -8.33 34.35
N GLY A 104 6.58 -7.30 34.84
CA GLY A 104 6.95 -6.53 36.03
C GLY A 104 5.78 -5.70 36.61
N PRO A 105 6.00 -4.98 37.71
CA PRO A 105 4.98 -4.11 38.30
C PRO A 105 4.88 -2.76 37.57
N SER A 106 3.64 -2.34 37.28
CA SER A 106 3.33 -1.04 36.64
C SER A 106 3.28 0.16 37.60
N SER A 107 3.37 -0.10 38.90
CA SER A 107 3.56 0.91 39.95
C SER A 107 4.16 0.26 41.19
N VAL A 108 4.94 1.03 41.95
CA VAL A 108 5.58 0.53 43.17
C VAL A 108 5.27 1.45 44.33
N TYR A 109 4.79 0.88 45.43
CA TYR A 109 4.51 1.58 46.67
C TYR A 109 5.26 0.89 47.80
N VAL A 110 6.15 1.63 48.46
CA VAL A 110 6.96 1.13 49.58
C VAL A 110 6.90 2.09 50.76
N ASN A 111 7.12 1.57 51.97
CA ASN A 111 7.26 2.38 53.16
C ASN A 111 8.72 2.37 53.61
N VAL A 112 9.38 3.51 53.49
CA VAL A 112 10.74 3.70 54.01
C VAL A 112 10.63 3.93 55.52
N ILE A 113 11.21 3.01 56.29
CA ILE A 113 11.32 3.09 57.74
C ILE A 113 12.61 3.86 58.07
N CYS A 114 12.44 5.03 58.69
CA CYS A 114 13.53 5.83 59.25
C CYS A 114 13.64 5.56 60.75
N GLU A 115 14.76 4.98 61.14
CA GLU A 115 15.13 4.68 62.52
C GLU A 115 16.21 5.67 62.98
N ARG A 116 16.03 6.26 64.15
CA ARG A 116 17.04 7.15 64.75
C ARG A 116 18.04 6.31 65.51
N LYS A 117 19.33 6.39 65.14
CA LYS A 117 20.39 5.68 65.85
C LYS A 117 20.54 6.25 67.26
N HIS A 118 20.86 5.40 68.23
CA HIS A 118 21.13 5.77 69.62
C HIS A 118 19.95 6.43 70.36
N THR A 119 18.70 6.22 69.91
CA THR A 119 17.50 6.65 70.64
C THR A 119 16.51 5.49 70.77
N ALA A 120 15.51 5.64 71.65
CA ALA A 120 14.38 4.71 71.80
C ALA A 120 13.10 5.27 71.14
N ASP A 121 13.24 6.27 70.27
CA ASP A 121 12.11 6.91 69.62
C ASP A 121 11.45 5.94 68.62
N PRO A 122 10.13 6.03 68.40
CA PRO A 122 9.47 5.18 67.43
C PRO A 122 9.98 5.47 66.01
N ASN A 123 10.09 4.41 65.22
CA ASN A 123 10.44 4.53 63.81
C ASN A 123 9.37 5.32 63.04
N PHE A 124 9.81 6.14 62.09
CA PHE A 124 8.92 6.90 61.23
C PHE A 124 8.81 6.22 59.87
N ALA A 125 7.58 5.96 59.42
CA ALA A 125 7.32 5.38 58.11
C ALA A 125 7.00 6.49 57.10
N ILE A 126 7.77 6.55 56.02
CA ILE A 126 7.62 7.50 54.92
C ILE A 126 7.10 6.72 53.71
N PRO A 127 5.84 6.95 53.30
CA PRO A 127 5.32 6.40 52.06
C PRO A 127 6.10 6.94 50.86
N VAL A 128 6.58 6.05 50.02
CA VAL A 128 7.24 6.35 48.75
C VAL A 128 6.45 5.71 47.63
N SER A 129 6.04 6.54 46.66
CA SER A 129 5.33 6.11 45.45
C SER A 129 6.23 6.27 44.25
N ILE A 130 6.54 5.18 43.56
CA ILE A 130 7.25 5.21 42.29
C ILE A 130 6.23 4.99 41.18
N ARG A 131 6.12 5.97 40.30
CA ARG A 131 5.27 5.93 39.12
C ARG A 131 6.10 5.49 37.91
N VAL A 132 5.72 4.36 37.33
CA VAL A 132 6.35 3.87 36.10
C VAL A 132 5.83 4.69 34.92
N THR A 133 6.75 5.26 34.15
CA THR A 133 6.48 5.92 32.88
C THR A 133 6.74 4.96 31.73
N ASP A 134 5.90 5.06 30.72
CA ASP A 134 5.90 4.25 29.50
C ASP A 134 7.18 4.47 28.68
N ALA A 135 7.69 3.40 28.08
CA ALA A 135 8.70 3.41 27.02
C ALA A 135 8.14 2.70 25.78
N ASN A 136 8.71 2.98 24.60
CA ASN A 136 8.25 2.39 23.34
C ASN A 136 8.87 0.99 23.12
N ASP A 137 8.46 0.01 23.91
CA ASP A 137 9.06 -1.33 23.92
C ASP A 137 8.13 -2.43 23.37
N ASN A 138 6.86 -2.13 23.12
CA ASN A 138 5.97 -2.98 22.35
C ASN A 138 5.91 -2.56 20.88
N ALA A 139 5.74 -3.54 19.99
CA ALA A 139 5.57 -3.30 18.57
C ALA A 139 4.11 -3.56 18.18
N PRO A 140 3.55 -2.85 17.18
CA PRO A 140 2.17 -3.09 16.76
C PRO A 140 1.97 -4.52 16.24
N ILE A 141 0.89 -5.18 16.65
CA ILE A 141 0.56 -6.55 16.22
C ILE A 141 -0.71 -6.54 15.37
N PHE A 142 -0.62 -7.02 14.12
CA PHE A 142 -1.78 -7.15 13.24
C PHE A 142 -2.82 -8.15 13.77
N VAL A 143 -4.09 -7.75 13.74
CA VAL A 143 -5.24 -8.57 14.12
C VAL A 143 -5.80 -9.27 12.89
N ASN A 144 -6.08 -10.57 12.98
CA ASN A 144 -6.62 -11.39 11.89
C ASN A 144 -5.71 -11.49 10.64
N ALA A 145 -4.40 -11.27 10.77
CA ALA A 145 -3.45 -11.55 9.71
C ALA A 145 -3.24 -13.09 9.54
N PRO A 146 -2.88 -13.57 8.33
CA PRO A 146 -2.70 -12.81 7.09
C PRO A 146 -4.03 -12.42 6.43
N TYR A 147 -4.01 -11.33 5.66
CA TYR A 147 -5.21 -10.83 4.97
C TYR A 147 -5.34 -11.43 3.56
N VAL A 148 -6.58 -11.70 3.15
CA VAL A 148 -6.90 -12.15 1.78
C VAL A 148 -7.86 -11.14 1.15
N LEU A 149 -7.52 -10.66 -0.04
CA LEU A 149 -8.32 -9.75 -0.85
C LEU A 149 -8.72 -10.46 -2.14
N ASN A 150 -10.02 -10.70 -2.33
CA ASN A 150 -10.57 -11.16 -3.60
C ASN A 150 -11.20 -9.96 -4.30
N ILE A 151 -10.72 -9.62 -5.49
CA ILE A 151 -11.08 -8.37 -6.18
C ILE A 151 -11.27 -8.62 -7.67
N SER A 152 -12.34 -8.11 -8.27
CA SER A 152 -12.56 -8.26 -9.71
C SER A 152 -11.64 -7.34 -10.52
N GLU A 153 -11.17 -7.78 -11.68
CA GLU A 153 -10.28 -6.96 -12.50
C GLU A 153 -10.92 -5.67 -13.00
N VAL A 154 -12.23 -5.69 -13.26
CA VAL A 154 -13.02 -4.53 -13.68
C VAL A 154 -13.32 -3.56 -12.52
N THR A 155 -12.71 -3.76 -11.36
CA THR A 155 -12.84 -2.84 -10.22
C THR A 155 -12.25 -1.47 -10.58
N VAL A 156 -13.08 -0.43 -10.44
CA VAL A 156 -12.68 0.95 -10.77
C VAL A 156 -11.56 1.42 -9.84
N VAL A 157 -10.51 2.00 -10.43
CA VAL A 157 -9.43 2.67 -9.69
C VAL A 157 -10.00 3.75 -8.76
N GLY A 158 -9.53 3.78 -7.51
CA GLY A 158 -10.06 4.64 -6.45
C GLY A 158 -11.06 3.94 -5.52
N THR A 159 -11.49 2.71 -5.84
CA THR A 159 -12.38 1.93 -4.98
C THR A 159 -11.68 1.52 -3.68
N ARG A 160 -12.40 1.57 -2.55
CA ARG A 160 -11.97 1.01 -1.25
C ARG A 160 -12.16 -0.49 -1.28
N VAL A 161 -11.07 -1.24 -1.31
CA VAL A 161 -11.06 -2.68 -1.61
C VAL A 161 -10.96 -3.54 -0.37
N LEU A 162 -10.35 -3.02 0.71
CA LEU A 162 -10.22 -3.73 1.97
C LEU A 162 -10.36 -2.72 3.11
N GLN A 163 -11.26 -2.99 4.04
CA GLN A 163 -11.54 -2.15 5.20
C GLN A 163 -11.34 -2.97 6.47
N GLY A 164 -10.87 -2.33 7.54
CA GLY A 164 -10.72 -2.97 8.84
C GLY A 164 -9.39 -3.69 9.05
N ILE A 165 -8.35 -3.38 8.24
CA ILE A 165 -6.98 -3.74 8.60
C ILE A 165 -6.68 -3.07 9.94
N LYS A 166 -6.23 -3.85 10.91
CA LYS A 166 -5.97 -3.33 12.25
C LYS A 166 -4.73 -3.98 12.84
N ALA A 167 -3.89 -3.17 13.46
CA ALA A 167 -2.90 -3.62 14.41
C ALA A 167 -3.17 -2.95 15.77
N VAL A 168 -2.72 -3.61 16.83
CA VAL A 168 -2.85 -3.15 18.21
C VAL A 168 -1.47 -3.12 18.80
N ASP A 169 -1.16 -2.03 19.47
CA ASP A 169 0.03 -1.87 20.28
C ASP A 169 -0.36 -1.90 21.76
N ALA A 170 0.49 -2.48 22.60
CA ALA A 170 0.24 -2.66 24.02
C ALA A 170 0.66 -1.45 24.87
N ASP A 171 1.55 -0.60 24.34
CA ASP A 171 2.05 0.60 25.02
C ASP A 171 0.91 1.57 25.39
N GLN A 172 1.21 2.54 26.27
CA GLN A 172 0.23 3.54 26.67
C GLN A 172 -0.35 4.32 25.49
N LEU A 173 -1.67 4.56 25.54
CA LEU A 173 -2.38 5.38 24.54
C LEU A 173 -1.67 6.71 24.29
N GLY A 174 -1.14 6.87 23.07
CA GLY A 174 -0.30 7.99 22.69
C GLY A 174 0.57 7.67 21.48
N PRO A 175 1.68 8.38 21.27
CA PRO A 175 2.59 8.12 20.14
C PRO A 175 3.11 6.68 20.10
N PHE A 176 3.34 6.06 21.26
CA PHE A 176 3.89 4.71 21.36
C PHE A 176 2.88 3.64 20.92
N SER A 177 1.58 3.91 21.11
CA SER A 177 0.53 3.00 20.65
C SER A 177 -0.18 3.42 19.35
N THR A 178 0.15 4.57 18.76
CA THR A 178 -0.58 5.11 17.60
C THR A 178 -0.04 4.53 16.31
N VAL A 179 -0.78 3.57 15.76
CA VAL A 179 -0.37 2.83 14.55
C VAL A 179 -0.62 3.62 13.27
N HIS A 180 0.41 3.68 12.43
CA HIS A 180 0.39 4.16 11.06
C HIS A 180 0.68 3.01 10.06
N TYR A 181 -0.23 2.79 9.12
CA TYR A 181 -0.12 1.77 8.09
C TYR A 181 0.53 2.29 6.81
N THR A 182 1.39 1.48 6.21
CA THR A 182 1.98 1.75 4.89
C THR A 182 2.04 0.49 4.04
N VAL A 183 1.98 0.65 2.72
CA VAL A 183 2.29 -0.43 1.77
C VAL A 183 3.81 -0.42 1.57
N LEU A 184 4.44 -1.57 1.75
CA LEU A 184 5.89 -1.71 1.60
C LEU A 184 6.28 -1.68 0.11
N PRO A 185 7.42 -1.08 -0.25
CA PRO A 185 7.94 -1.14 -1.60
C PRO A 185 8.20 -2.59 -2.04
N GLY A 186 7.70 -2.98 -3.20
CA GLY A 186 7.91 -4.31 -3.74
C GLY A 186 7.20 -4.53 -5.08
N PRO A 187 7.26 -5.74 -5.64
CA PRO A 187 6.47 -6.09 -6.82
C PRO A 187 4.99 -5.81 -6.58
N HIS A 188 4.34 -5.13 -7.52
CA HIS A 188 2.91 -4.82 -7.49
C HIS A 188 2.45 -3.95 -6.30
N SER A 189 3.37 -3.35 -5.53
CA SER A 189 3.00 -2.42 -4.45
C SER A 189 2.35 -1.14 -4.99
N ASP A 190 2.55 -0.82 -6.26
CA ASP A 190 1.95 0.34 -6.95
C ASP A 190 0.45 0.20 -7.19
N PHE A 191 -0.11 -1.02 -7.06
CA PHE A 191 -1.54 -1.27 -7.24
C PHE A 191 -2.40 -0.76 -6.09
N PHE A 192 -1.84 -0.58 -4.89
CA PHE A 192 -2.62 -0.23 -3.71
C PHE A 192 -2.00 0.87 -2.87
N VAL A 193 -2.84 1.58 -2.12
CA VAL A 193 -2.41 2.59 -1.16
C VAL A 193 -3.41 2.66 -0.01
N PHE A 194 -2.94 2.97 1.20
CA PHE A 194 -3.84 3.33 2.30
C PHE A 194 -4.39 4.74 2.06
N VAL A 195 -5.69 4.93 2.22
CA VAL A 195 -6.36 6.25 2.06
C VAL A 195 -5.73 7.28 3.00
N ASN A 196 -5.54 6.86 4.24
CA ASN A 196 -4.91 7.58 5.32
C ASN A 196 -4.13 6.52 6.11
N GLY A 197 -2.87 6.77 6.47
CA GLY A 197 -2.09 5.79 7.23
C GLY A 197 -2.64 5.53 8.63
N LEU A 198 -3.48 6.42 9.18
CA LEU A 198 -4.17 6.15 10.46
C LEU A 198 -5.43 5.31 10.30
N GLU A 199 -5.85 5.04 9.06
CA GLU A 199 -7.03 4.25 8.74
C GLU A 199 -6.62 2.93 8.07
N GLY A 200 -7.18 1.82 8.55
CA GLY A 200 -7.00 0.50 7.98
C GLY A 200 -7.73 0.26 6.66
N THR A 201 -7.81 1.27 5.79
CA THR A 201 -8.57 1.24 4.54
C THR A 201 -7.62 1.29 3.34
N LEU A 202 -7.59 0.19 2.58
CA LEU A 202 -6.81 0.04 1.36
C LEU A 202 -7.64 0.41 0.13
N VAL A 203 -7.04 1.13 -0.80
CA VAL A 203 -7.65 1.57 -2.07
C VAL A 203 -6.85 1.06 -3.26
N LEU A 204 -7.56 0.71 -4.34
CA LEU A 204 -6.97 0.37 -5.62
C LEU A 204 -6.47 1.64 -6.34
N ARG A 205 -5.21 1.63 -6.76
CA ARG A 205 -4.54 2.77 -7.42
C ARG A 205 -4.24 2.52 -8.91
N LYS A 206 -4.23 1.27 -9.35
CA LYS A 206 -3.92 0.87 -10.72
C LYS A 206 -4.92 -0.18 -11.19
N ALA A 207 -5.30 -0.12 -12.46
CA ALA A 207 -6.19 -1.11 -13.06
C ALA A 207 -5.56 -2.50 -12.96
N LEU A 208 -6.41 -3.50 -12.72
CA LEU A 208 -6.07 -4.90 -12.66
C LEU A 208 -6.38 -5.53 -14.02
N ASP A 209 -5.75 -6.65 -14.31
CA ASP A 209 -5.87 -7.38 -15.58
C ASP A 209 -5.54 -8.85 -15.29
N TYR A 210 -6.56 -9.69 -15.27
CA TYR A 210 -6.48 -11.09 -14.88
C TYR A 210 -5.64 -11.89 -15.87
N GLU A 211 -5.74 -11.57 -17.17
CA GLU A 211 -5.00 -12.21 -18.26
C GLU A 211 -3.49 -12.05 -18.12
N THR A 212 -3.02 -10.95 -17.51
CA THR A 212 -1.59 -10.73 -17.25
C THR A 212 -1.14 -11.13 -15.85
N LEU A 213 -2.01 -10.95 -14.85
CA LEU A 213 -1.69 -11.26 -13.45
C LEU A 213 -2.95 -11.67 -12.70
N SER A 214 -3.09 -12.96 -12.38
CA SER A 214 -4.28 -13.48 -11.70
C SER A 214 -4.19 -13.48 -10.16
N ASN A 215 -2.98 -13.45 -9.60
CA ASN A 215 -2.76 -13.36 -8.15
C ASN A 215 -1.37 -12.84 -7.83
N PHE A 216 -1.23 -12.20 -6.67
CA PHE A 216 0.04 -11.71 -6.16
C PHE A 216 -0.03 -11.39 -4.66
N THR A 217 1.10 -11.06 -4.06
CA THR A 217 1.19 -10.63 -2.66
C THR A 217 1.76 -9.23 -2.55
N ILE A 218 1.21 -8.41 -1.66
CA ILE A 218 1.78 -7.13 -1.28
C ILE A 218 2.16 -7.12 0.20
N GLY A 219 3.28 -6.50 0.53
CA GLY A 219 3.69 -6.28 1.91
C GLY A 219 3.04 -5.02 2.48
N ILE A 220 2.63 -5.07 3.74
CA ILE A 220 2.15 -3.91 4.51
C ILE A 220 2.88 -3.83 5.85
N ARG A 221 3.01 -2.62 6.38
CA ARG A 221 3.62 -2.33 7.67
C ARG A 221 2.64 -1.63 8.59
N ALA A 222 2.61 -2.04 9.85
CA ALA A 222 2.05 -1.28 10.96
C ALA A 222 3.22 -0.75 11.79
N GLN A 223 3.30 0.57 11.98
CA GLN A 223 4.39 1.22 12.70
C GLN A 223 3.81 2.21 13.70
N ASP A 224 4.35 2.27 14.91
CA ASP A 224 3.98 3.29 15.90
C ASP A 224 4.55 4.69 15.54
N GLN A 225 4.41 5.65 16.46
CA GLN A 225 5.01 6.98 16.35
C GLN A 225 6.03 7.23 17.49
N GLY A 226 6.60 6.17 18.03
CA GLY A 226 7.64 6.22 19.05
C GLY A 226 9.01 6.64 18.51
N ASN A 227 9.97 6.78 19.43
CA ASN A 227 11.36 7.09 19.08
C ASN A 227 12.34 6.27 19.98
N PRO A 228 13.00 5.24 19.44
CA PRO A 228 12.89 4.75 18.06
C PRO A 228 11.51 4.11 17.79
N PRO A 229 10.99 4.19 16.55
CA PRO A 229 9.70 3.59 16.22
C PRO A 229 9.80 2.06 16.13
N GLN A 230 8.78 1.35 16.60
CA GLN A 230 8.61 -0.09 16.45
C GLN A 230 7.60 -0.38 15.33
N TYR A 231 7.76 -1.52 14.68
CA TYR A 231 6.90 -1.92 13.57
C TYR A 231 6.81 -3.42 13.41
N THR A 232 5.71 -3.85 12.77
CA THR A 232 5.52 -5.21 12.29
C THR A 232 5.10 -5.17 10.83
N ASP A 233 5.66 -6.10 10.05
CA ASP A 233 5.33 -6.30 8.64
C ASP A 233 4.44 -7.54 8.47
N THR A 234 3.49 -7.49 7.54
CA THR A 234 2.69 -8.66 7.12
C THR A 234 2.38 -8.59 5.63
N VAL A 235 1.67 -9.59 5.11
CA VAL A 235 1.30 -9.69 3.70
C VAL A 235 -0.20 -9.71 3.50
N ILE A 236 -0.64 -9.15 2.38
CA ILE A 236 -1.99 -9.33 1.83
C ILE A 236 -1.87 -10.22 0.59
N PHE A 237 -2.61 -11.33 0.58
CA PHE A 237 -2.78 -12.19 -0.59
C PHE A 237 -3.89 -11.62 -1.46
N VAL A 238 -3.57 -11.21 -2.69
CA VAL A 238 -4.51 -10.64 -3.65
C VAL A 238 -4.85 -11.69 -4.69
N ASN A 239 -6.12 -12.07 -4.76
CA ASN A 239 -6.66 -12.92 -5.82
C ASN A 239 -7.54 -12.04 -6.73
N ILE A 240 -7.18 -11.97 -8.00
CA ILE A 240 -7.98 -11.26 -8.99
C ILE A 240 -9.06 -12.23 -9.50
N ILE A 241 -10.29 -11.74 -9.53
CA ILE A 241 -11.46 -12.45 -10.07
C ILE A 241 -11.63 -11.98 -11.51
N ASP A 242 -11.47 -12.93 -12.42
CA ASP A 242 -11.73 -12.82 -13.86
C ASP A 242 -13.16 -12.29 -14.13
N ALA A 243 -13.28 -11.41 -15.12
CA ALA A 243 -14.53 -10.88 -15.63
C ALA A 243 -14.57 -11.01 -17.16
N ASP A 244 -15.79 -11.11 -17.73
CA ASP A 244 -15.99 -11.14 -19.19
C ASP A 244 -15.67 -9.76 -19.80
N ASP A 245 -14.37 -9.54 -19.99
CA ASP A 245 -13.77 -8.24 -20.22
C ASP A 245 -13.00 -8.14 -21.56
N GLN A 246 -12.67 -9.28 -22.16
CA GLN A 246 -12.04 -9.35 -23.47
C GLN A 246 -13.04 -9.47 -24.61
N ASN A 247 -12.71 -8.86 -25.75
CA ASN A 247 -13.43 -9.13 -27.00
C ASN A 247 -12.92 -10.44 -27.64
N PRO A 248 -13.75 -11.17 -28.40
CA PRO A 248 -13.29 -12.25 -29.26
C PRO A 248 -12.12 -11.84 -30.15
N LYS A 249 -11.34 -12.81 -30.60
CA LYS A 249 -10.23 -12.56 -31.53
C LYS A 249 -10.23 -13.56 -32.67
N PHE A 250 -10.25 -13.06 -33.91
CA PHE A 250 -10.03 -13.89 -35.09
C PHE A 250 -8.60 -14.42 -35.13
N TYR A 251 -8.42 -15.65 -35.64
CA TYR A 251 -7.07 -16.20 -35.85
C TYR A 251 -6.27 -15.45 -36.91
N ASP A 252 -6.96 -14.84 -37.88
CA ASP A 252 -6.38 -14.03 -38.94
C ASP A 252 -7.23 -12.76 -39.12
N GLU A 253 -6.59 -11.61 -39.26
CA GLU A 253 -7.28 -10.32 -39.51
C GLU A 253 -7.90 -10.23 -40.92
N ARG A 254 -7.38 -11.07 -41.84
CA ARG A 254 -7.67 -11.03 -43.27
C ARG A 254 -7.77 -12.44 -43.82
N TYR A 255 -8.94 -12.73 -44.37
CA TYR A 255 -9.26 -13.97 -45.07
C TYR A 255 -9.43 -13.70 -46.56
N THR A 256 -9.09 -14.69 -47.38
CA THR A 256 -9.34 -14.65 -48.82
C THR A 256 -10.06 -15.91 -49.27
N ALA A 257 -10.93 -15.80 -50.26
CA ALA A 257 -11.56 -16.93 -50.90
C ALA A 257 -11.54 -16.76 -52.42
N THR A 258 -11.41 -17.87 -53.13
CA THR A 258 -11.53 -17.87 -54.60
C THR A 258 -12.91 -18.39 -54.97
N LEU A 259 -13.60 -17.67 -55.84
CA LEU A 259 -14.88 -18.07 -56.42
C LEU A 259 -14.61 -18.84 -57.73
N PRO A 260 -14.73 -20.18 -57.77
CA PRO A 260 -14.53 -20.94 -59.00
C PRO A 260 -15.54 -20.52 -60.08
N ASP A 261 -15.14 -20.54 -61.36
CA ASP A 261 -16.06 -20.22 -62.47
C ASP A 261 -17.24 -21.22 -62.55
N SER A 262 -17.06 -22.43 -62.01
CA SER A 262 -18.10 -23.46 -61.90
C SER A 262 -18.99 -23.32 -60.66
N ALA A 263 -18.85 -22.25 -59.88
CA ALA A 263 -19.56 -22.10 -58.63
C ALA A 263 -21.07 -21.91 -58.84
N VAL A 264 -21.85 -22.83 -58.27
CA VAL A 264 -23.32 -22.76 -58.19
C VAL A 264 -23.77 -22.44 -56.78
N LYS A 265 -25.06 -22.14 -56.59
CA LYS A 265 -25.66 -22.00 -55.26
C LYS A 265 -25.33 -23.23 -54.39
N GLY A 266 -24.88 -22.99 -53.16
CA GLY A 266 -24.45 -24.01 -52.21
C GLY A 266 -22.97 -24.41 -52.32
N THR A 267 -22.23 -23.89 -53.30
CA THR A 267 -20.79 -24.16 -53.41
C THR A 267 -20.08 -23.58 -52.19
N LYS A 268 -19.40 -24.43 -51.41
CA LYS A 268 -18.53 -24.01 -50.32
C LYS A 268 -17.23 -23.44 -50.88
N LEU A 269 -16.89 -22.22 -50.48
CA LEU A 269 -15.65 -21.59 -50.89
C LEU A 269 -14.50 -22.04 -49.98
N ARG A 270 -13.32 -22.23 -50.59
CA ARG A 270 -12.11 -22.47 -49.83
C ARG A 270 -11.54 -21.14 -49.35
N VAL A 271 -11.49 -20.97 -48.04
CA VAL A 271 -10.93 -19.78 -47.39
C VAL A 271 -9.46 -20.00 -47.02
N PHE A 272 -8.65 -18.97 -47.20
CA PHE A 272 -7.24 -18.90 -46.84
C PHE A 272 -6.99 -17.76 -45.84
N PRO A 273 -5.98 -17.89 -44.96
CA PRO A 273 -5.05 -19.03 -44.84
C PRO A 273 -5.68 -20.27 -44.20
N ARG A 274 -6.81 -20.12 -43.53
CA ARG A 274 -7.62 -21.17 -42.90
C ARG A 274 -9.10 -20.81 -42.98
N GLU A 275 -9.97 -21.72 -42.53
CA GLU A 275 -11.40 -21.45 -42.33
C GLU A 275 -11.60 -20.34 -41.30
N ILE A 276 -12.65 -19.54 -41.46
CA ILE A 276 -12.93 -18.42 -40.55
C ILE A 276 -13.20 -18.96 -39.15
N ALA A 277 -12.39 -18.52 -38.20
CA ALA A 277 -12.58 -18.84 -36.80
C ALA A 277 -12.05 -17.73 -35.89
N ALA A 278 -12.70 -17.57 -34.74
CA ALA A 278 -12.30 -16.71 -33.65
C ALA A 278 -12.35 -17.48 -32.33
N TYR A 279 -11.66 -16.96 -31.31
CA TYR A 279 -11.61 -17.52 -29.96
C TYR A 279 -11.83 -16.43 -28.93
N ASP A 280 -12.31 -16.83 -27.76
CA ASP A 280 -12.44 -15.97 -26.60
C ASP A 280 -11.08 -15.80 -25.91
N GLN A 281 -10.77 -14.59 -25.47
CA GLN A 281 -9.46 -14.27 -24.90
C GLN A 281 -9.44 -14.36 -23.36
N ASP A 282 -10.59 -14.38 -22.70
CA ASP A 282 -10.67 -14.57 -21.24
C ASP A 282 -10.09 -15.94 -20.86
N LEU A 283 -9.28 -16.00 -19.80
CA LEU A 283 -8.60 -17.24 -19.40
C LEU A 283 -9.46 -18.18 -18.54
N GLY A 284 -10.36 -17.63 -17.72
CA GLY A 284 -11.24 -18.36 -16.81
C GLY A 284 -12.72 -18.33 -17.21
N ILE A 285 -13.09 -17.50 -18.18
CA ILE A 285 -14.42 -17.41 -18.77
C ILE A 285 -14.34 -17.85 -20.23
N ASN A 286 -15.33 -18.59 -20.72
CA ASN A 286 -15.36 -19.01 -22.12
C ASN A 286 -16.76 -18.80 -22.67
N ALA A 287 -16.90 -17.91 -23.65
CA ALA A 287 -18.12 -17.74 -24.41
C ALA A 287 -18.07 -18.48 -25.74
N ASN A 288 -19.21 -19.03 -26.16
CA ASN A 288 -19.38 -19.51 -27.53
C ASN A 288 -19.41 -18.32 -28.49
N ILE A 289 -18.72 -18.44 -29.62
CA ILE A 289 -18.66 -17.36 -30.63
C ILE A 289 -19.52 -17.73 -31.83
N PHE A 290 -20.25 -16.75 -32.36
CA PHE A 290 -20.99 -16.87 -33.60
C PHE A 290 -20.57 -15.79 -34.60
N TYR A 291 -20.74 -16.10 -35.90
CA TYR A 291 -20.27 -15.26 -37.00
C TYR A 291 -21.41 -14.62 -37.77
N THR A 292 -21.21 -13.40 -38.24
CA THR A 292 -22.12 -12.71 -39.15
C THR A 292 -21.35 -11.98 -40.24
N LEU A 293 -21.87 -12.03 -41.47
CA LEU A 293 -21.38 -11.22 -42.57
C LEU A 293 -22.06 -9.85 -42.52
N ASN A 294 -21.29 -8.76 -42.63
CA ASN A 294 -21.90 -7.44 -42.75
C ASN A 294 -22.61 -7.33 -44.11
N SER A 295 -23.92 -7.11 -44.09
CA SER A 295 -24.84 -7.23 -45.24
C SER A 295 -24.97 -5.97 -46.08
N ASP A 296 -24.24 -4.91 -45.77
CA ASP A 296 -24.52 -3.58 -46.30
C ASP A 296 -23.93 -3.32 -47.70
N THR A 297 -23.21 -4.29 -48.27
CA THR A 297 -22.74 -4.20 -49.66
C THR A 297 -23.67 -4.96 -50.61
N GLN A 298 -23.92 -4.43 -51.80
CA GLN A 298 -24.71 -5.11 -52.84
C GLN A 298 -24.16 -6.50 -53.18
N ASP A 299 -22.85 -6.72 -53.02
CA ASP A 299 -22.16 -7.97 -53.32
C ASP A 299 -22.28 -9.03 -52.21
N SER A 300 -22.56 -8.61 -50.96
CA SER A 300 -22.80 -9.54 -49.83
C SER A 300 -23.98 -10.47 -50.09
N ARG A 301 -24.92 -10.09 -50.97
CA ARG A 301 -26.09 -10.89 -51.36
C ARG A 301 -25.75 -12.25 -51.97
N TYR A 302 -24.54 -12.38 -52.51
CA TYR A 302 -24.07 -13.58 -53.21
C TYR A 302 -23.50 -14.64 -52.28
N PHE A 303 -23.18 -14.28 -51.05
CA PHE A 303 -22.48 -15.15 -50.11
C PHE A 303 -23.25 -15.30 -48.82
N GLU A 304 -23.03 -16.42 -48.15
CA GLU A 304 -23.56 -16.72 -46.83
C GLU A 304 -22.43 -17.27 -45.96
N LEU A 305 -22.37 -16.77 -44.73
CA LEU A 305 -21.43 -17.21 -43.71
C LEU A 305 -22.20 -18.03 -42.69
N ASP A 306 -21.83 -19.30 -42.52
CA ASP A 306 -22.44 -20.14 -41.49
C ASP A 306 -22.15 -19.58 -40.10
N ARG A 307 -23.21 -19.39 -39.32
CA ARG A 307 -23.17 -18.68 -38.04
C ARG A 307 -22.31 -19.40 -36.99
N VAL A 308 -22.13 -20.71 -37.10
CA VAL A 308 -21.43 -21.54 -36.11
C VAL A 308 -20.08 -22.02 -36.65
N SER A 309 -20.05 -22.52 -37.88
CA SER A 309 -18.89 -23.17 -38.46
C SER A 309 -17.93 -22.20 -39.16
N GLY A 310 -18.34 -20.95 -39.40
CA GLY A 310 -17.57 -19.97 -40.18
C GLY A 310 -17.40 -20.33 -41.66
N SER A 311 -18.18 -21.30 -42.17
CA SER A 311 -18.07 -21.74 -43.57
C SER A 311 -18.71 -20.73 -44.51
N VAL A 312 -18.00 -20.34 -45.56
CA VAL A 312 -18.52 -19.43 -46.60
C VAL A 312 -19.10 -20.23 -47.76
N THR A 313 -20.33 -19.94 -48.15
CA THR A 313 -21.01 -20.61 -49.27
C THR A 313 -21.63 -19.59 -50.23
N VAL A 314 -21.81 -20.01 -51.49
CA VAL A 314 -22.51 -19.22 -52.50
C VAL A 314 -24.02 -19.28 -52.25
N LYS A 315 -24.63 -18.15 -51.88
CA LYS A 315 -26.06 -18.02 -51.54
C LYS A 315 -26.95 -17.98 -52.78
N ARG A 316 -26.47 -17.38 -53.86
CA ARG A 316 -27.21 -17.14 -55.11
C ARG A 316 -26.28 -17.31 -56.31
N ALA A 317 -26.85 -17.61 -57.48
CA ALA A 317 -26.08 -17.64 -58.72
C ALA A 317 -25.45 -16.26 -58.98
N ILE A 318 -24.19 -16.27 -59.42
CA ILE A 318 -23.40 -15.07 -59.66
C ILE A 318 -23.24 -14.95 -61.19
N PRO A 319 -23.82 -13.93 -61.83
CA PRO A 319 -23.66 -13.70 -63.28
C PRO A 319 -22.19 -13.59 -63.67
N GLU A 320 -21.81 -14.00 -64.88
CA GLU A 320 -20.40 -13.94 -65.33
C GLU A 320 -19.80 -12.52 -65.31
N ASP A 321 -20.63 -11.52 -65.57
CA ASP A 321 -20.23 -10.11 -65.60
C ASP A 321 -20.19 -9.44 -64.21
N ASP A 322 -20.61 -10.15 -63.16
CA ASP A 322 -20.55 -9.67 -61.77
C ASP A 322 -19.26 -10.14 -61.07
N LEU A 323 -18.79 -9.38 -60.08
CA LEU A 323 -17.58 -9.68 -59.30
C LEU A 323 -16.31 -9.81 -60.17
N LEU A 324 -16.19 -8.96 -61.21
CA LEU A 324 -14.99 -8.86 -62.05
C LEU A 324 -13.78 -8.32 -61.27
N GLN A 325 -14.04 -7.53 -60.21
CA GLN A 325 -13.05 -7.08 -59.25
C GLN A 325 -13.20 -7.84 -57.92
N PRO A 326 -12.11 -8.01 -57.15
CA PRO A 326 -12.18 -8.58 -55.82
C PRO A 326 -13.10 -7.77 -54.89
N VAL A 327 -14.05 -8.45 -54.27
CA VAL A 327 -14.95 -7.85 -53.28
C VAL A 327 -14.43 -8.14 -51.90
N THR A 328 -14.39 -7.11 -51.06
CA THR A 328 -14.02 -7.22 -49.64
C THR A 328 -15.26 -7.03 -48.79
N MET A 329 -15.52 -7.97 -47.89
CA MET A 329 -16.60 -7.93 -46.91
C MET A 329 -16.03 -7.88 -45.50
N VAL A 330 -16.79 -7.29 -44.58
CA VAL A 330 -16.48 -7.32 -43.15
C VAL A 330 -17.21 -8.51 -42.53
N ILE A 331 -16.49 -9.34 -41.81
CA ILE A 331 -17.05 -10.42 -40.99
C ILE A 331 -16.94 -10.03 -39.52
N ARG A 332 -17.95 -10.37 -38.74
CA ARG A 332 -18.05 -10.08 -37.31
C ARG A 332 -18.13 -11.40 -36.53
N ALA A 333 -17.30 -11.54 -35.51
CA ALA A 333 -17.38 -12.58 -34.48
C ALA A 333 -17.98 -11.95 -33.23
N THR A 334 -18.92 -12.60 -32.57
CA THR A 334 -19.60 -12.06 -31.38
C THR A 334 -19.80 -13.17 -30.36
N GLN A 335 -19.56 -12.86 -29.09
CA GLN A 335 -19.85 -13.80 -28.00
C GLN A 335 -21.37 -14.01 -27.89
N PHE A 336 -21.77 -15.23 -27.53
CA PHE A 336 -23.18 -15.61 -27.54
C PHE A 336 -23.96 -15.03 -26.36
N ASP A 337 -23.31 -14.90 -25.22
CA ASP A 337 -23.80 -14.31 -23.97
C ASP A 337 -23.72 -12.77 -23.96
N ASN A 338 -22.81 -12.17 -24.72
CA ASN A 338 -22.61 -10.73 -24.75
C ASN A 338 -22.49 -10.17 -26.18
N ALA A 339 -23.53 -9.48 -26.65
CA ALA A 339 -23.58 -8.93 -28.01
C ALA A 339 -22.63 -7.73 -28.23
N ASP A 340 -22.26 -7.02 -27.16
CA ASP A 340 -21.35 -5.88 -27.19
C ASP A 340 -19.88 -6.32 -27.29
N ARG A 341 -19.62 -7.60 -27.05
CA ARG A 341 -18.31 -8.23 -27.18
C ARG A 341 -18.15 -8.83 -28.57
N TYR A 342 -17.46 -8.09 -29.43
CA TYR A 342 -17.28 -8.49 -30.81
C TYR A 342 -15.91 -8.10 -31.36
N ALA A 343 -15.51 -8.80 -32.42
CA ALA A 343 -14.37 -8.44 -33.26
C ALA A 343 -14.76 -8.45 -34.72
N LEU A 344 -13.97 -7.72 -35.51
CA LEU A 344 -14.12 -7.58 -36.95
C LEU A 344 -12.88 -8.14 -37.67
N ALA A 345 -13.11 -8.78 -38.80
CA ALA A 345 -12.07 -9.16 -39.75
C ALA A 345 -12.59 -8.96 -41.18
N THR A 346 -11.71 -9.14 -42.18
CA THR A 346 -12.10 -8.95 -43.59
C THR A 346 -12.02 -10.25 -44.38
N LEU A 347 -12.96 -10.43 -45.30
CA LEU A 347 -13.00 -11.54 -46.25
C LEU A 347 -13.00 -10.98 -47.68
N ALA A 348 -11.93 -11.24 -48.43
CA ALA A 348 -11.83 -10.85 -49.83
C ALA A 348 -12.12 -12.04 -50.76
N ILE A 349 -13.10 -11.89 -51.64
CA ILE A 349 -13.51 -12.93 -52.59
C ILE A 349 -13.18 -12.47 -54.02
N SER A 350 -12.49 -13.32 -54.79
CA SER A 350 -12.15 -13.02 -56.19
C SER A 350 -12.27 -14.23 -57.10
N ARG A 351 -12.55 -14.00 -58.38
CA ARG A 351 -12.47 -15.04 -59.43
C ARG A 351 -11.02 -15.47 -59.71
N PRO A 352 -10.79 -16.67 -60.28
CA PRO A 352 -9.48 -17.07 -60.81
C PRO A 352 -8.96 -16.05 -61.84
N GLY A 353 -7.67 -15.73 -61.80
CA GLY A 353 -7.03 -14.89 -62.82
C GLY A 353 -7.30 -13.39 -62.73
N THR A 354 -8.27 -12.93 -61.93
CA THR A 354 -8.47 -11.49 -61.61
C THR A 354 -7.45 -10.96 -60.59
N SER A 355 -6.48 -11.78 -60.19
CA SER A 355 -5.29 -11.34 -59.46
C SER A 355 -4.45 -10.44 -60.39
N LEU A 356 -4.73 -9.14 -60.30
CA LEU A 356 -4.23 -8.08 -61.18
C LEU A 356 -2.68 -8.15 -61.32
N ARG A 357 -2.13 -7.87 -62.51
CA ARG A 357 -0.67 -7.91 -62.79
C ARG A 357 0.06 -6.57 -62.59
N GLU A 358 -0.65 -5.44 -62.57
CA GLU A 358 -0.09 -4.07 -62.42
C GLU A 358 -0.49 -3.42 -61.10
N LEU A 359 0.46 -2.88 -60.33
CA LEU A 359 0.21 -2.34 -58.99
C LEU A 359 -0.90 -1.27 -58.99
N GLN A 360 -2.05 -1.63 -58.44
CA GLN A 360 -3.23 -0.82 -58.26
C GLN A 360 -3.96 -1.24 -57.00
N PHE A 361 -4.76 -0.33 -56.47
CA PHE A 361 -5.77 -0.70 -55.50
C PHE A 361 -6.77 -1.64 -56.18
N LEU A 362 -7.17 -2.72 -55.50
CA LEU A 362 -8.10 -3.71 -56.06
C LEU A 362 -9.52 -3.13 -56.26
N GLN A 363 -9.80 -2.00 -55.63
CA GLN A 363 -11.04 -1.22 -55.74
C GLN A 363 -10.67 0.25 -55.96
N ASP A 364 -11.52 0.97 -56.68
CA ASP A 364 -11.42 2.41 -56.91
C ASP A 364 -11.98 3.23 -55.73
N HIS A 365 -12.92 2.66 -54.97
CA HIS A 365 -13.51 3.24 -53.77
C HIS A 365 -13.57 2.19 -52.64
N TYR A 366 -13.01 2.52 -51.48
CA TYR A 366 -13.18 1.73 -50.27
C TYR A 366 -14.14 2.46 -49.34
N GLN A 367 -15.18 1.77 -48.91
CA GLN A 367 -16.10 2.28 -47.92
C GLN A 367 -16.19 1.27 -46.78
N ALA A 368 -16.10 1.77 -45.55
CA ALA A 368 -16.44 1.00 -44.36
C ALA A 368 -17.34 1.84 -43.47
N GLY A 369 -18.39 1.21 -42.96
CA GLY A 369 -19.15 1.72 -41.83
C GLY A 369 -18.36 1.46 -40.56
N VAL A 370 -18.18 2.51 -39.75
CA VAL A 370 -17.65 2.38 -38.39
C VAL A 370 -18.86 2.41 -37.47
N LEU A 371 -19.06 1.32 -36.72
CA LEU A 371 -20.10 1.31 -35.69
C LEU A 371 -19.67 2.21 -34.53
N GLU A 372 -20.64 2.78 -33.83
CA GLU A 372 -20.35 3.38 -32.52
C GLU A 372 -19.79 2.29 -31.59
N ASN A 373 -18.71 2.61 -30.87
CA ASN A 373 -18.00 1.69 -29.96
C ASN A 373 -17.15 0.57 -30.61
N VAL A 374 -16.62 0.79 -31.80
CA VAL A 374 -15.58 -0.11 -32.35
C VAL A 374 -14.32 -0.07 -31.47
N PRO A 375 -13.78 -1.24 -31.03
CA PRO A 375 -12.57 -1.28 -30.19
C PRO A 375 -11.36 -0.60 -30.87
N LEU A 376 -10.46 -0.04 -30.07
CA LEU A 376 -9.19 0.52 -30.57
C LEU A 376 -8.40 -0.53 -31.35
N GLU A 377 -7.68 -0.09 -32.37
CA GLU A 377 -6.90 -0.95 -33.30
C GLU A 377 -7.72 -1.96 -34.13
N SER A 378 -9.06 -1.92 -34.05
CA SER A 378 -9.91 -2.73 -34.92
C SER A 378 -9.66 -2.40 -36.40
N VAL A 379 -9.54 -3.44 -37.21
CA VAL A 379 -9.42 -3.30 -38.66
C VAL A 379 -10.76 -2.85 -39.24
N LEU A 380 -10.88 -1.55 -39.52
CA LEU A 380 -12.10 -0.96 -40.11
C LEU A 380 -12.29 -1.38 -41.56
N LEU A 381 -11.21 -1.27 -42.32
CA LEU A 381 -11.16 -1.70 -43.70
C LEU A 381 -9.74 -2.12 -44.03
N THR A 382 -9.67 -3.08 -44.93
CA THR A 382 -8.42 -3.59 -45.42
C THR A 382 -8.28 -3.08 -46.85
N VAL A 383 -7.34 -2.16 -47.06
CA VAL A 383 -6.97 -1.77 -48.42
C VAL A 383 -6.11 -2.89 -49.00
N ILE A 384 -6.45 -3.31 -50.21
CA ILE A 384 -5.73 -4.38 -50.89
C ILE A 384 -5.19 -3.80 -52.19
N THR A 385 -3.91 -4.00 -52.42
CA THR A 385 -3.29 -3.76 -53.72
C THR A 385 -2.80 -5.08 -54.28
N ASN A 386 -2.85 -5.26 -55.58
CA ASN A 386 -2.17 -6.38 -56.21
C ASN A 386 -0.65 -6.16 -56.17
N LYS A 387 -0.04 -6.70 -55.13
CA LYS A 387 1.40 -6.58 -54.91
C LYS A 387 2.16 -7.59 -55.80
N PRO A 388 3.06 -7.14 -56.69
CA PRO A 388 4.06 -8.02 -57.29
C PRO A 388 5.02 -8.54 -56.21
N LYS A 389 5.39 -9.83 -56.23
CA LYS A 389 6.20 -10.49 -55.18
C LYS A 389 7.49 -9.75 -54.82
N ASP A 390 8.08 -9.00 -55.75
CA ASP A 390 9.39 -8.35 -55.60
C ASP A 390 9.36 -6.87 -55.17
N LYS A 391 8.19 -6.29 -54.87
CA LYS A 391 8.09 -4.86 -54.51
C LYS A 391 7.64 -4.65 -53.06
N ARG A 392 8.36 -3.76 -52.34
CA ARG A 392 7.91 -3.21 -51.06
C ARG A 392 6.94 -2.07 -51.32
N LEU A 393 5.80 -2.08 -50.63
CA LEU A 393 4.77 -1.05 -50.74
C LEU A 393 4.80 -0.17 -49.50
N LYS A 394 4.58 1.12 -49.71
CA LYS A 394 4.33 2.09 -48.64
C LYS A 394 2.95 2.67 -48.88
N TYR A 395 2.18 2.77 -47.82
CA TYR A 395 0.86 3.40 -47.81
C TYR A 395 0.94 4.61 -46.89
N TRP A 396 0.20 5.66 -47.24
CA TRP A 396 0.04 6.84 -46.39
C TRP A 396 -1.39 7.36 -46.57
N LEU A 397 -1.94 7.92 -45.51
CA LEU A 397 -3.17 8.68 -45.59
C LEU A 397 -2.81 10.12 -45.97
N SER A 398 -3.50 10.66 -46.97
CA SER A 398 -3.46 12.10 -47.25
C SER A 398 -4.65 12.76 -46.55
N ASN A 399 -4.42 13.82 -45.78
CA ASN A 399 -5.46 14.63 -45.14
C ASN A 399 -6.33 13.86 -44.13
N TYR A 400 -5.74 13.44 -43.00
CA TYR A 400 -6.38 12.63 -41.96
C TYR A 400 -6.36 13.30 -40.58
N THR A 401 -7.27 12.86 -39.71
CA THR A 401 -7.32 13.14 -38.27
C THR A 401 -6.60 12.03 -37.50
N ASP A 402 -6.02 12.31 -36.33
CA ASP A 402 -5.23 11.36 -35.52
C ASP A 402 -5.98 10.10 -35.04
N ILE A 403 -7.26 9.96 -35.39
CA ILE A 403 -8.13 8.83 -35.06
C ILE A 403 -8.01 7.63 -36.02
N PHE A 404 -7.33 7.78 -37.17
CA PHE A 404 -7.10 6.68 -38.13
C PHE A 404 -5.61 6.46 -38.37
N SER A 405 -5.20 5.19 -38.41
CA SER A 405 -3.84 4.79 -38.75
C SER A 405 -3.85 3.72 -39.85
N ILE A 406 -2.75 3.63 -40.60
CA ILE A 406 -2.50 2.50 -41.50
C ILE A 406 -1.42 1.63 -40.88
N SER A 407 -1.77 0.41 -40.51
CA SER A 407 -0.82 -0.64 -40.18
C SER A 407 -0.52 -1.47 -41.45
N ILE A 408 0.76 -1.70 -41.73
CA ILE A 408 1.18 -2.57 -42.84
C ILE A 408 1.58 -3.92 -42.26
N ASN A 409 0.73 -4.93 -42.43
CA ASN A 409 0.98 -6.24 -41.84
C ASN A 409 1.97 -7.05 -42.72
N TRP A 410 3.27 -7.00 -42.38
CA TRP A 410 4.33 -7.83 -42.95
C TRP A 410 4.63 -8.95 -41.95
N ARG A 411 4.32 -10.21 -42.28
CA ARG A 411 4.51 -11.33 -41.33
C ARG A 411 5.92 -11.31 -40.69
N HIS A 412 5.90 -11.17 -39.35
CA HIS A 412 6.93 -11.38 -38.32
C HIS A 412 7.78 -10.18 -37.84
N ARG A 413 7.47 -9.77 -36.59
CA ARG A 413 8.12 -8.84 -35.63
C ARG A 413 7.99 -7.34 -35.87
N PHE A 414 7.19 -6.71 -35.00
CA PHE A 414 7.22 -5.28 -34.72
C PHE A 414 7.15 -5.05 -33.21
N GLU A 415 8.15 -4.37 -32.67
CA GLU A 415 7.97 -3.37 -31.62
C GLU A 415 8.08 -2.01 -32.33
N LYS A 416 7.12 -1.10 -32.11
CA LYS A 416 7.39 0.12 -31.35
C LYS A 416 6.10 0.91 -31.09
N THR A 417 5.95 1.19 -29.81
CA THR A 417 5.14 2.21 -29.13
C THR A 417 5.12 3.57 -29.82
N THR A 418 3.97 4.26 -29.75
CA THR A 418 3.93 5.72 -29.67
C THR A 418 3.27 6.13 -28.36
N GLY A 419 4.08 6.70 -27.48
CA GLY A 419 3.62 7.47 -26.35
C GLY A 419 3.05 8.81 -26.79
N LEU A 420 2.04 9.25 -26.04
CA LEU A 420 1.50 10.60 -26.06
C LEU A 420 2.63 11.60 -25.81
N ARG A 421 2.69 12.66 -26.63
CA ARG A 421 3.27 13.93 -26.22
C ARG A 421 2.13 14.95 -26.23
N ASN A 422 1.70 15.34 -25.03
CA ASN A 422 0.82 16.48 -24.84
C ASN A 422 1.54 17.77 -25.22
N ASP A 423 0.77 18.65 -25.84
CA ASP A 423 0.91 20.09 -26.10
C ASP A 423 2.18 20.63 -26.77
#